data_AF-A0A150GGA1-F1
#
_entry.id   AF-A0A150GGA1-F1
#
_cell.length_a   1.000
_cell.length_b   1.000
_cell.length_c   1.000
_cell.angle_alpha   90.00
_cell.angle_beta   90.00
_cell.angle_gamma   90.00
#
_symmetry.space_group_name_H-M   'P 1'
#
loop_
_entity.id
_entity.type
_entity.pdbx_description
1 polymer ?
#
loop_
_entity_poly.entity_id
_entity_poly.type
_entity_poly.pdbx_seq_one_letter_code
_entity_poly.pdbx_strand_id
1 'polypeptide(L)'
;MDPIGKTTFARELLQKSPVAWEHISQDAIQGGRPGKREQCIAAACAALDQGSCVVIDRCHSDEAQRSSFLALGAQRGVAVHCVALTLPVAQCASRVAGRTDHPGGVQGDSSKAVVYRMAKQRESGAAWPPPLAEGFVSVMDCRGDADAAVALRAWAAYGSGVAPPQQPAAAGAAATSGVAAALVTAAPSGGGCTGLTPEARPDTQAAQAAAAATLAIWETYAQKRKAAPAGITAFFKPAAPAAGSAGKGGTQEDGSGTQKGGRNAFALMMSSASRQGAVDRSGGSAGGSRTAAAGGGGRAPAAAAGADQDSRFKLSAAWAQALRKTALDPDSQTDQVVLLKDDKVVLMMDAFPKARHHALVVARDPALRSIANLTREHIPLLRHMRAVGLDWVQQCRTQDPATVAFKIGFHAVPSMCQLHMHVVSQDFDSACLKKKKHWNSFATRFFLPHEAVEKELEQNGRLALMSAAEERQLEEAELQCHGCGRKAKNLPELKSHIISCAAVKGLPGL
;
A
#
# COMPACT_ATOMS: atom_id res chain seq x y z
N MET A 1 -10.83 19.47 -5.34
CA MET A 1 -10.82 18.87 -6.69
C MET A 1 -11.38 17.47 -6.54
N ASP A 2 -12.26 17.07 -7.45
CA ASP A 2 -12.82 15.72 -7.41
C ASP A 2 -11.76 14.67 -7.76
N PRO A 3 -11.86 13.43 -7.23
CA PRO A 3 -10.86 12.41 -7.48
C PRO A 3 -10.81 12.00 -8.96
N ILE A 4 -9.67 12.16 -9.62
CA ILE A 4 -9.51 11.79 -11.04
C ILE A 4 -8.93 10.38 -11.12
N GLY A 5 -9.79 9.41 -11.41
CA GLY A 5 -9.39 8.06 -11.82
C GLY A 5 -9.27 7.94 -13.34
N LYS A 6 -8.77 6.80 -13.86
CA LYS A 6 -8.56 6.60 -15.31
C LYS A 6 -9.83 6.83 -16.14
N THR A 7 -10.95 6.21 -15.75
CA THR A 7 -12.24 6.35 -16.44
C THR A 7 -12.79 7.77 -16.32
N THR A 8 -12.61 8.44 -15.17
CA THR A 8 -12.96 9.85 -14.99
C THR A 8 -12.14 10.74 -15.92
N PHE A 9 -10.83 10.49 -16.02
CA PHE A 9 -9.92 11.20 -16.91
C PHE A 9 -10.37 11.09 -18.37
N ALA A 10 -10.63 9.86 -18.85
CA ALA A 10 -11.06 9.64 -20.22
C ALA A 10 -12.41 10.32 -20.51
N ARG A 11 -13.41 10.14 -19.64
CA ARG A 11 -14.72 10.78 -19.79
C ARG A 11 -14.62 12.30 -19.85
N GLU A 12 -13.85 12.91 -18.96
CA GLU A 12 -13.70 14.37 -18.95
C GLU A 12 -12.87 14.87 -20.14
N LEU A 13 -11.91 14.09 -20.64
CA LEU A 13 -11.14 14.42 -21.84
C LEU A 13 -12.08 14.50 -23.05
N LEU A 14 -12.92 13.49 -23.24
CA LEU A 14 -13.93 13.45 -24.30
C LEU A 14 -14.89 14.64 -24.23
N GLN A 15 -15.26 15.07 -23.02
CA GLN A 15 -16.21 16.18 -22.82
C GLN A 15 -15.58 17.56 -23.03
N LYS A 16 -14.30 17.74 -22.69
CA LYS A 16 -13.65 19.05 -22.64
C LYS A 16 -12.76 19.34 -23.85
N SER A 17 -12.38 18.31 -24.60
CA SER A 17 -11.48 18.45 -25.75
C SER A 17 -12.22 19.03 -26.96
N PRO A 18 -11.58 19.94 -27.72
CA PRO A 18 -12.10 20.41 -29.00
C PRO A 18 -11.92 19.40 -30.14
N VAL A 19 -11.02 18.42 -29.99
CA VAL A 19 -10.84 17.32 -30.95
C VAL A 19 -11.64 16.08 -30.53
N ALA A 20 -12.03 15.28 -31.51
CA ALA A 20 -12.72 14.02 -31.30
C ALA A 20 -11.79 12.99 -30.63
N TRP A 21 -12.22 12.47 -29.48
CA TRP A 21 -11.55 11.38 -28.77
C TRP A 21 -12.48 10.16 -28.67
N GLU A 22 -11.91 8.97 -28.88
CA GLU A 22 -12.57 7.70 -28.60
C GLU A 22 -12.04 7.09 -27.30
N HIS A 23 -12.92 6.76 -26.37
CA HIS A 23 -12.56 6.10 -25.10
C HIS A 23 -12.63 4.59 -25.24
N ILE A 24 -11.46 3.95 -25.18
CA ILE A 24 -11.33 2.50 -25.29
C ILE A 24 -10.99 1.93 -23.92
N SER A 25 -12.02 1.42 -23.23
CA SER A 25 -11.87 0.78 -21.93
C SER A 25 -11.96 -0.73 -22.04
N GLN A 26 -10.91 -1.45 -21.63
CA GLN A 26 -10.96 -2.92 -21.59
C GLN A 26 -12.08 -3.41 -20.68
N ASP A 27 -12.38 -2.69 -19.60
CA ASP A 27 -13.41 -3.07 -18.62
C ASP A 27 -14.83 -3.04 -19.21
N ALA A 28 -15.03 -2.40 -20.36
CA ALA A 28 -16.33 -2.20 -20.98
C ALA A 28 -16.41 -2.57 -22.48
N ILE A 29 -15.30 -2.94 -23.12
CA ILE A 29 -15.20 -3.13 -24.58
C ILE A 29 -16.15 -4.21 -25.13
N GLN A 30 -16.59 -5.16 -24.28
CA GLN A 30 -17.54 -6.20 -24.66
C GLN A 30 -18.97 -5.83 -24.24
N GLY A 31 -19.52 -4.74 -24.80
CA GLY A 31 -20.90 -4.31 -24.52
C GLY A 31 -21.14 -3.97 -23.04
N GLY A 32 -20.18 -3.28 -22.41
CA GLY A 32 -20.21 -2.95 -20.99
C GLY A 32 -19.58 -4.02 -20.08
N ARG A 33 -18.95 -5.06 -20.65
CA ARG A 33 -18.22 -6.10 -19.91
C ARG A 33 -16.71 -6.09 -20.23
N PRO A 34 -15.87 -6.67 -19.34
CA PRO A 34 -14.44 -6.80 -19.59
C PRO A 34 -14.13 -7.65 -20.82
N GLY A 35 -13.28 -7.14 -21.71
CA GLY A 35 -12.83 -7.84 -22.92
C GLY A 35 -11.33 -8.11 -22.97
N LYS A 36 -10.86 -8.58 -24.13
CA LYS A 36 -9.45 -8.93 -24.42
C LYS A 36 -8.70 -7.75 -25.05
N ARG A 37 -7.36 -7.79 -24.96
CA ARG A 37 -6.46 -6.77 -25.55
C ARG A 37 -6.71 -6.58 -27.04
N GLU A 38 -6.88 -7.69 -27.76
CA GLU A 38 -7.02 -7.71 -29.21
C GLU A 38 -8.27 -6.92 -29.64
N GLN A 39 -9.31 -6.91 -28.82
CA GLN A 39 -10.52 -6.10 -29.04
C GLN A 39 -10.24 -4.61 -28.84
N CYS A 40 -9.44 -4.24 -27.84
CA CYS A 40 -9.00 -2.85 -27.65
C CYS A 40 -8.14 -2.35 -28.82
N ILE A 41 -7.24 -3.20 -29.35
CA ILE A 41 -6.41 -2.86 -30.51
C ILE A 41 -7.29 -2.68 -31.75
N ALA A 42 -8.24 -3.59 -31.99
CA ALA A 42 -9.16 -3.47 -33.12
C ALA A 42 -10.02 -2.20 -33.04
N ALA A 43 -10.53 -1.86 -31.84
CA ALA A 43 -11.28 -0.62 -31.64
C ALA A 43 -10.40 0.62 -31.83
N ALA A 44 -9.15 0.59 -31.36
CA ALA A 44 -8.21 1.70 -31.53
C ALA A 44 -7.86 1.91 -33.00
N CYS A 45 -7.64 0.82 -33.72
CA CYS A 45 -7.44 0.82 -35.16
C CYS A 45 -8.62 1.50 -35.88
N ALA A 46 -9.85 1.05 -35.62
CA ALA A 46 -11.05 1.59 -36.25
C ALA A 46 -11.26 3.08 -35.95
N ALA A 47 -11.02 3.52 -34.72
CA ALA A 47 -11.13 4.93 -34.32
C ALA A 47 -10.08 5.81 -35.01
N LEU A 48 -8.83 5.33 -35.10
CA LEU A 48 -7.76 6.03 -35.82
C LEU A 48 -8.04 6.10 -37.32
N ASP A 49 -8.58 5.02 -37.92
CA ASP A 49 -8.95 4.99 -39.33
C ASP A 49 -10.11 5.97 -39.64
N GLN A 50 -10.91 6.35 -38.64
CA GLN A 50 -11.95 7.39 -38.70
C GLN A 50 -11.42 8.82 -38.42
N GLY A 51 -10.12 8.97 -38.12
CA GLY A 51 -9.50 10.26 -37.83
C GLY A 51 -9.64 10.75 -36.38
N SER A 52 -10.18 9.93 -35.46
CA SER A 52 -10.32 10.28 -34.05
C SER A 52 -9.01 10.08 -33.29
N CYS A 53 -8.76 10.91 -32.27
CA CYS A 53 -7.76 10.62 -31.24
C CYS A 53 -8.26 9.47 -30.35
N VAL A 54 -7.35 8.72 -29.73
CA VAL A 54 -7.72 7.54 -28.92
C VAL A 54 -7.14 7.66 -27.51
N VAL A 55 -8.00 7.43 -26.50
CA VAL A 55 -7.57 7.26 -25.10
C VAL A 55 -7.83 5.83 -24.65
N ILE A 56 -6.76 5.14 -24.25
CA ILE A 56 -6.80 3.73 -23.85
C ILE A 56 -6.84 3.66 -22.31
N ASP A 57 -8.01 3.36 -21.76
CA ASP A 57 -8.22 3.18 -20.32
C ASP A 57 -8.01 1.70 -19.96
N ARG A 58 -6.76 1.34 -19.68
CA ARG A 58 -6.39 0.01 -19.20
C ARG A 58 -5.64 0.06 -17.88
N CYS A 59 -5.88 -0.97 -17.09
CA CYS A 59 -5.23 -1.21 -15.81
C CYS A 59 -4.14 -2.28 -16.01
N HIS A 60 -2.87 -1.93 -15.78
CA HIS A 60 -1.72 -2.85 -15.76
C HIS A 60 -1.46 -3.64 -17.04
N SER A 61 -1.12 -2.91 -18.11
CA SER A 61 -0.41 -3.50 -19.24
C SER A 61 1.07 -3.48 -18.91
N ASP A 62 1.66 -4.64 -18.63
CA ASP A 62 3.11 -4.87 -18.61
C ASP A 62 3.77 -4.39 -19.93
N GLU A 63 5.09 -4.34 -19.99
CA GLU A 63 5.83 -3.88 -21.17
C GLU A 63 5.41 -4.63 -22.45
N ALA A 64 5.21 -5.94 -22.38
CA ALA A 64 4.77 -6.77 -23.50
C ALA A 64 3.34 -6.44 -23.97
N GLN A 65 2.47 -5.96 -23.07
CA GLN A 65 1.15 -5.48 -23.44
C GLN A 65 1.17 -4.04 -23.97
N ARG A 66 2.02 -3.16 -23.43
CA ARG A 66 2.18 -1.78 -23.91
C ARG A 66 2.79 -1.76 -25.31
N SER A 67 3.75 -2.64 -25.59
CA SER A 67 4.39 -2.77 -26.90
C SER A 67 3.38 -2.99 -28.03
N SER A 68 2.25 -3.65 -27.78
CA SER A 68 1.20 -3.85 -28.78
C SER A 68 0.52 -2.55 -29.20
N PHE A 69 0.35 -1.59 -28.28
CA PHE A 69 -0.22 -0.27 -28.59
C PHE A 69 0.82 0.68 -29.19
N LEU A 70 2.07 0.56 -28.76
CA LEU A 70 3.20 1.27 -29.37
C LEU A 70 3.41 0.84 -30.83
N ALA A 71 3.31 -0.47 -31.11
CA ALA A 71 3.35 -1.02 -32.45
C ALA A 71 2.19 -0.51 -33.32
N LEU A 72 0.97 -0.42 -32.78
CA LEU A 72 -0.15 0.20 -33.48
C LEU A 72 0.12 1.67 -33.83
N GLY A 73 0.66 2.43 -32.87
CA GLY A 73 1.04 3.83 -33.08
C GLY A 73 2.06 4.00 -34.20
N ALA A 74 3.13 3.19 -34.17
CA ALA A 74 4.14 3.15 -35.22
C ALA A 74 3.54 2.75 -36.58
N GLN A 75 2.68 1.73 -36.63
CA GLN A 75 2.01 1.27 -37.86
C GLN A 75 1.11 2.35 -38.46
N ARG A 76 0.45 3.15 -37.62
CA ARG A 76 -0.45 4.24 -38.04
C ARG A 76 0.23 5.60 -38.17
N GLY A 77 1.51 5.70 -37.83
CA GLY A 77 2.26 6.96 -37.87
C GLY A 77 1.76 8.01 -36.88
N VAL A 78 1.20 7.57 -35.73
CA VAL A 78 0.67 8.46 -34.68
C VAL A 78 1.55 8.42 -33.44
N ALA A 79 1.70 9.57 -32.79
CA ALA A 79 2.45 9.69 -31.55
C ALA A 79 1.72 8.98 -30.39
N VAL A 80 2.46 8.22 -29.60
CA VAL A 80 1.92 7.52 -28.42
C VAL A 80 2.45 8.19 -27.17
N HIS A 81 1.55 8.65 -26.32
CA HIS A 81 1.87 9.32 -25.05
C HIS A 81 1.31 8.54 -23.86
N CYS A 82 1.95 8.65 -22.71
CA CYS A 82 1.51 7.99 -21.48
C CYS A 82 1.10 9.01 -20.42
N VAL A 83 -0.08 8.85 -19.84
CA VAL A 83 -0.47 9.49 -18.57
C VAL A 83 -0.45 8.41 -17.48
N ALA A 84 0.61 8.42 -16.67
CA ALA A 84 0.81 7.44 -15.63
C ALA A 84 0.16 7.91 -14.32
N LEU A 85 -1.04 7.39 -14.02
CA LEU A 85 -1.67 7.61 -12.72
C LEU A 85 -0.99 6.73 -11.66
N THR A 86 -0.05 7.33 -10.94
CA THR A 86 0.74 6.78 -9.82
C THR A 86 0.19 7.29 -8.50
N LEU A 87 -1.12 7.11 -8.30
CA LEU A 87 -1.79 7.52 -7.08
C LEU A 87 -1.46 6.55 -5.93
N PRO A 88 -1.29 7.04 -4.69
CA PRO A 88 -1.08 6.18 -3.53
C PRO A 88 -2.13 5.06 -3.44
N VAL A 89 -1.67 3.84 -3.17
CA VAL A 89 -2.54 2.64 -3.14
C VAL A 89 -3.69 2.80 -2.16
N ALA A 90 -3.41 3.40 -0.99
CA ALA A 90 -4.43 3.73 0.02
C ALA A 90 -5.51 4.67 -0.54
N GLN A 91 -5.10 5.67 -1.33
CA GLN A 91 -6.03 6.59 -1.97
C GLN A 91 -6.88 5.86 -3.04
N CYS A 92 -6.27 4.99 -3.84
CA CYS A 92 -6.98 4.15 -4.81
C CYS A 92 -7.98 3.21 -4.12
N ALA A 93 -7.60 2.60 -2.99
CA ALA A 93 -8.45 1.70 -2.22
C ALA A 93 -9.63 2.44 -1.58
N SER A 94 -9.41 3.65 -1.05
CA SER A 94 -10.47 4.53 -0.55
C SER A 94 -11.46 4.92 -1.65
N ARG A 95 -10.96 5.25 -2.85
CA ARG A 95 -11.81 5.59 -4.00
C ARG A 95 -12.67 4.44 -4.48
N VAL A 96 -12.13 3.21 -4.50
CA VAL A 96 -12.91 2.02 -4.87
C VAL A 96 -13.97 1.70 -3.80
N ALA A 97 -13.67 1.95 -2.53
CA ALA A 97 -14.58 1.78 -1.40
C ALA A 97 -15.88 2.58 -1.57
N GLY A 98 -15.75 3.86 -1.92
CA GLY A 98 -16.86 4.80 -2.06
C GLY A 98 -17.46 4.84 -3.47
N ARG A 99 -16.99 4.01 -4.39
CA ARG A 99 -17.46 4.01 -5.78
C ARG A 99 -18.80 3.27 -5.90
N THR A 100 -19.69 3.83 -6.70
CA THR A 100 -20.90 3.17 -7.20
C THR A 100 -20.83 3.07 -8.73
N ASP A 101 -21.51 2.07 -9.30
CA ASP A 101 -21.77 1.92 -10.74
C ASP A 101 -20.53 1.91 -11.66
N HIS A 102 -19.48 1.18 -11.26
CA HIS A 102 -18.31 0.98 -12.12
C HIS A 102 -18.60 -0.06 -13.22
N PRO A 103 -18.32 0.20 -14.51
CA PRO A 103 -18.61 -0.71 -15.63
C PRO A 103 -18.05 -2.14 -15.45
N GLY A 104 -16.88 -2.28 -14.82
CA GLY A 104 -16.25 -3.57 -14.51
C GLY A 104 -16.62 -4.20 -13.15
N GLY A 105 -17.59 -3.66 -12.41
CA GLY A 105 -18.00 -4.16 -11.09
C GLY A 105 -16.99 -3.96 -9.95
N VAL A 106 -15.88 -3.26 -10.20
CA VAL A 106 -14.85 -2.90 -9.20
C VAL A 106 -15.33 -1.70 -8.38
N GLN A 107 -16.30 -1.97 -7.51
CA GLN A 107 -16.97 -0.99 -6.66
C GLN A 107 -17.18 -1.54 -5.25
N GLY A 108 -17.36 -0.65 -4.28
CA GLY A 108 -17.54 -1.02 -2.88
C GLY A 108 -16.30 -1.58 -2.18
N ASP A 109 -16.42 -1.75 -0.86
CA ASP A 109 -15.33 -2.17 0.03
C ASP A 109 -14.70 -3.53 -0.32
N SER A 110 -15.49 -4.44 -0.90
CA SER A 110 -15.03 -5.77 -1.34
C SER A 110 -14.01 -5.69 -2.48
N SER A 111 -14.00 -4.58 -3.23
CA SER A 111 -13.13 -4.39 -4.39
C SER A 111 -11.76 -3.78 -4.06
N LYS A 112 -11.51 -3.41 -2.80
CA LYS A 112 -10.18 -2.97 -2.32
C LYS A 112 -9.09 -4.02 -2.57
N ALA A 113 -9.41 -5.30 -2.43
CA ALA A 113 -8.49 -6.41 -2.70
C ALA A 113 -7.98 -6.42 -4.15
N VAL A 114 -8.79 -5.92 -5.10
CA VAL A 114 -8.38 -5.77 -6.51
C VAL A 114 -7.30 -4.70 -6.64
N VAL A 115 -7.47 -3.57 -5.94
CA VAL A 115 -6.49 -2.46 -5.92
C VAL A 115 -5.16 -2.89 -5.32
N TYR A 116 -5.18 -3.60 -4.19
CA TYR A 116 -3.96 -4.09 -3.56
C TYR A 116 -3.26 -5.17 -4.40
N ARG A 117 -4.02 -6.11 -4.99
CA ARG A 117 -3.48 -7.11 -5.92
C ARG A 117 -2.80 -6.45 -7.13
N MET A 118 -3.43 -5.42 -7.67
CA MET A 118 -2.92 -4.63 -8.78
C MET A 118 -1.63 -3.87 -8.41
N ALA A 119 -1.58 -3.25 -7.23
CA ALA A 119 -0.38 -2.58 -6.75
C ALA A 119 0.79 -3.56 -6.60
N LYS A 120 0.54 -4.74 -6.02
CA LYS A 120 1.55 -5.81 -5.89
C LYS A 120 2.09 -6.28 -7.24
N GLN A 121 1.24 -6.36 -8.28
CA GLN A 121 1.66 -6.71 -9.64
C GLN A 121 2.54 -5.62 -10.30
N ARG A 122 2.45 -4.34 -9.88
CA ARG A 122 3.37 -3.28 -10.35
C ARG A 122 4.77 -3.46 -9.78
N GLU A 123 4.86 -3.84 -8.52
CA GLU A 123 6.14 -3.97 -7.79
C GLU A 123 6.95 -5.19 -8.24
N SER A 124 6.32 -6.16 -8.91
CA SER A 124 6.91 -7.46 -9.24
C SER A 124 7.66 -7.55 -10.58
N GLY A 125 7.94 -6.44 -11.30
CA GLY A 125 8.89 -6.52 -12.42
C GLY A 125 8.74 -5.60 -13.63
N ALA A 126 7.94 -4.54 -13.60
CA ALA A 126 7.91 -3.55 -14.69
C ALA A 126 8.19 -2.14 -14.15
N ALA A 127 9.12 -1.42 -14.78
CA ALA A 127 9.35 -0.01 -14.48
C ALA A 127 8.05 0.78 -14.68
N TRP A 128 7.58 1.43 -13.61
CA TRP A 128 6.40 2.30 -13.65
C TRP A 128 6.70 3.63 -12.96
N PRO A 129 6.41 4.79 -13.57
CA PRO A 129 5.93 5.00 -14.95
C PRO A 129 6.82 4.34 -16.01
N PRO A 130 6.26 3.95 -17.18
CA PRO A 130 7.06 3.31 -18.22
C PRO A 130 8.18 4.25 -18.69
N PRO A 131 9.42 3.78 -18.87
CA PRO A 131 10.49 4.59 -19.44
C PRO A 131 10.19 5.00 -20.89
N LEU A 132 10.71 6.16 -21.30
CA LEU A 132 10.64 6.62 -22.70
C LEU A 132 11.29 5.63 -23.68
N ALA A 133 12.23 4.82 -23.21
CA ALA A 133 12.88 3.76 -23.99
C ALA A 133 11.91 2.73 -24.57
N GLU A 134 10.71 2.59 -24.02
CA GLU A 134 9.66 1.74 -24.61
C GLU A 134 9.10 2.30 -25.93
N GLY A 135 9.32 3.57 -26.23
CA GLY A 135 8.85 4.22 -27.47
C GLY A 135 7.71 5.22 -27.27
N PHE A 136 7.39 5.59 -26.02
CA PHE A 136 6.49 6.72 -25.74
C PHE A 136 7.16 8.05 -26.11
N VAL A 137 6.41 8.94 -26.74
CA VAL A 137 6.87 10.31 -27.03
C VAL A 137 6.98 11.14 -25.74
N SER A 138 6.06 10.93 -24.79
CA SER A 138 6.14 11.54 -23.47
C SER A 138 5.43 10.71 -22.41
N VAL A 139 5.81 10.93 -21.15
CA VAL A 139 5.23 10.28 -19.96
C VAL A 139 4.92 11.33 -18.89
N MET A 140 3.64 11.47 -18.54
CA MET A 140 3.18 12.35 -17.46
C MET A 140 2.98 11.54 -16.17
N ASP A 141 3.93 11.61 -15.25
CA ASP A 141 3.88 10.94 -13.94
C ASP A 141 2.99 11.68 -12.93
N CYS A 142 1.75 11.23 -12.81
CA CYS A 142 0.73 11.81 -11.94
C CYS A 142 0.70 11.12 -10.57
N ARG A 143 1.23 11.79 -9.54
CA ARG A 143 1.37 11.27 -8.16
C ARG A 143 0.19 11.61 -7.25
N GLY A 144 -0.77 12.40 -7.75
CA GLY A 144 -1.92 12.89 -7.01
C GLY A 144 -3.00 13.45 -7.94
N ASP A 145 -4.13 13.86 -7.35
CA ASP A 145 -5.25 14.44 -8.12
C ASP A 145 -4.90 15.75 -8.80
N ALA A 146 -4.05 16.57 -8.17
CA ALA A 146 -3.59 17.83 -8.76
C ALA A 146 -2.82 17.56 -10.06
N ASP A 147 -1.94 16.56 -10.06
CA ASP A 147 -1.20 16.14 -11.25
C ASP A 147 -2.18 15.63 -12.33
N ALA A 148 -3.09 14.73 -11.97
CA ALA A 148 -4.07 14.18 -12.91
C ALA A 148 -4.97 15.27 -13.51
N ALA A 149 -5.35 16.30 -12.72
CA ALA A 149 -6.14 17.43 -13.19
C ALA A 149 -5.37 18.31 -14.17
N VAL A 150 -4.07 18.51 -13.94
CA VAL A 150 -3.23 19.28 -14.87
C VAL A 150 -2.96 18.51 -16.14
N ALA A 151 -2.67 17.20 -16.05
CA ALA A 151 -2.52 16.34 -17.23
C ALA A 151 -3.82 16.33 -18.07
N LEU A 152 -4.98 16.24 -17.41
CA LEU A 152 -6.28 16.30 -18.08
C LEU A 152 -6.47 17.64 -18.78
N ARG A 153 -6.17 18.76 -18.10
CA ARG A 153 -6.26 20.10 -18.70
C ARG A 153 -5.33 20.25 -19.90
N ALA A 154 -4.12 19.70 -19.82
CA ALA A 154 -3.15 19.75 -20.90
C ALA A 154 -3.65 18.99 -22.15
N TRP A 155 -4.16 17.77 -21.96
CA TRP A 155 -4.69 16.94 -23.03
C TRP A 155 -6.04 17.44 -23.56
N ALA A 156 -6.90 18.02 -22.71
CA ALA A 156 -8.14 18.66 -23.14
C ALA A 156 -7.88 19.93 -23.96
N ALA A 157 -6.71 20.56 -23.85
CA ALA A 157 -6.30 21.67 -24.69
C ALA A 157 -5.65 21.21 -26.01
N TYR A 158 -5.45 19.91 -26.24
CA TYR A 158 -4.86 19.41 -27.48
C TYR A 158 -5.70 19.81 -28.69
N GLY A 159 -5.05 20.40 -29.71
CA GLY A 159 -5.71 20.87 -30.93
C GLY A 159 -6.47 22.19 -30.81
N SER A 160 -6.44 22.87 -29.65
CA SER A 160 -7.12 24.16 -29.43
C SER A 160 -6.45 25.39 -30.06
N GLY A 161 -5.28 25.23 -30.71
CA GLY A 161 -4.53 26.34 -31.30
C GLY A 161 -3.81 27.26 -30.29
N VAL A 162 -3.74 26.87 -29.00
CA VAL A 162 -3.01 27.63 -27.98
C VAL A 162 -1.51 27.51 -28.24
N ALA A 163 -0.87 28.64 -28.57
CA ALA A 163 0.58 28.71 -28.75
C ALA A 163 1.31 28.37 -27.44
N PRO A 164 2.44 27.64 -27.48
CA PRO A 164 3.23 27.38 -26.29
C PRO A 164 3.69 28.71 -25.65
N PRO A 165 3.74 28.82 -24.31
CA PRO A 165 4.29 29.99 -23.67
C PRO A 165 5.76 30.16 -24.10
N GLN A 166 6.08 31.30 -24.72
CA GLN A 166 7.46 31.64 -25.08
C GLN A 166 8.32 31.69 -23.82
N GLN A 167 9.36 30.86 -23.76
CA GLN A 167 10.38 30.97 -22.71
C GLN A 167 11.06 32.35 -22.79
N PRO A 168 11.32 33.04 -21.66
CA PRO A 168 12.14 34.24 -21.68
C PRO A 168 13.57 33.86 -22.09
N ALA A 169 14.14 34.62 -23.01
CA ALA A 169 15.49 34.45 -23.50
C ALA A 169 16.50 34.41 -22.34
N ALA A 170 17.22 33.30 -22.21
CA ALA A 170 18.29 33.15 -21.25
C ALA A 170 19.49 34.04 -21.66
N ALA A 171 19.82 35.03 -20.82
CA ALA A 171 21.07 35.74 -20.91
C ALA A 171 22.21 34.86 -20.36
N GLY A 172 23.10 34.46 -21.26
CA GLY A 172 24.52 34.13 -21.09
C GLY A 172 24.99 33.39 -19.83
N ALA A 173 25.34 32.11 -19.99
CA ALA A 173 26.49 31.51 -19.32
C ALA A 173 27.04 30.35 -20.18
N ALA A 174 28.36 30.29 -20.26
CA ALA A 174 29.14 29.65 -21.31
C ALA A 174 29.15 28.11 -21.28
N ALA A 175 29.42 27.56 -22.47
CA ALA A 175 29.48 26.14 -22.81
C ALA A 175 30.73 25.42 -22.27
N THR A 176 30.55 24.14 -21.94
CA THR A 176 31.50 23.07 -22.30
C THR A 176 30.73 21.81 -22.70
N SER A 177 31.00 21.36 -23.93
CA SER A 177 30.57 20.14 -24.66
C SER A 177 30.80 18.83 -23.88
N GLY A 178 30.22 17.67 -24.20
CA GLY A 178 29.43 17.12 -25.31
C GLY A 178 28.93 15.74 -24.84
N VAL A 179 27.90 15.10 -25.41
CA VAL A 179 27.86 14.55 -26.76
C VAL A 179 26.42 14.59 -27.26
N ALA A 180 26.19 15.30 -28.37
CA ALA A 180 24.94 15.31 -29.11
C ALA A 180 25.05 14.40 -30.34
N ALA A 181 23.94 13.72 -30.63
CA ALA A 181 23.48 13.26 -31.93
C ALA A 181 24.38 12.34 -32.78
N ALA A 182 23.97 11.08 -32.87
CA ALA A 182 23.96 10.37 -34.15
C ALA A 182 22.50 9.99 -34.47
N LEU A 183 21.90 10.73 -35.40
CA LEU A 183 20.74 10.27 -36.16
C LEU A 183 21.15 8.98 -36.89
N VAL A 184 20.44 7.88 -36.65
CA VAL A 184 20.38 6.78 -37.61
C VAL A 184 18.93 6.66 -38.06
N THR A 185 18.69 7.16 -39.26
CA THR A 185 17.52 6.86 -40.08
C THR A 185 17.58 5.39 -40.50
N ALA A 186 16.86 4.53 -39.78
CA ALA A 186 16.53 3.19 -40.27
C ALA A 186 15.15 3.24 -40.94
N ALA A 187 15.14 3.24 -42.28
CA ALA A 187 13.94 3.00 -43.06
C ALA A 187 13.45 1.55 -42.84
N PRO A 188 12.15 1.30 -42.60
CA PRO A 188 11.62 -0.05 -42.64
C PRO A 188 11.43 -0.47 -44.10
N SER A 189 12.24 -1.43 -44.53
CA SER A 189 12.04 -2.21 -45.74
C SER A 189 10.78 -3.07 -45.66
N GLY A 190 9.85 -2.83 -46.60
CA GLY A 190 8.94 -3.76 -47.26
C GLY A 190 8.27 -4.88 -46.47
N GLY A 191 6.93 -4.84 -46.40
CA GLY A 191 6.11 -5.99 -46.02
C GLY A 191 4.61 -5.71 -45.86
N GLY A 192 3.92 -5.53 -46.99
CA GLY A 192 2.49 -5.81 -47.22
C GLY A 192 1.42 -5.50 -46.15
N CYS A 193 0.63 -4.44 -46.40
CA CYS A 193 -0.83 -4.52 -46.51
C CYS A 193 -1.33 -3.20 -47.11
N THR A 194 -1.71 -3.26 -48.38
CA THR A 194 -2.23 -2.15 -49.19
C THR A 194 -3.66 -1.80 -48.77
N GLY A 195 -3.92 -0.54 -48.47
CA GLY A 195 -5.30 -0.05 -48.39
C GLY A 195 -5.52 1.18 -47.52
N LEU A 196 -4.79 2.27 -47.71
CA LEU A 196 -5.24 3.61 -47.33
C LEU A 196 -4.82 4.59 -48.43
N THR A 197 -5.78 5.35 -48.95
CA THR A 197 -5.56 6.44 -49.91
C THR A 197 -4.73 7.56 -49.27
N PRO A 198 -3.94 8.34 -50.03
CA PRO A 198 -2.98 9.30 -49.47
C PRO A 198 -3.60 10.56 -48.82
N GLU A 199 -4.92 10.73 -48.83
CA GLU A 199 -5.57 12.03 -48.56
C GLU A 199 -6.14 12.23 -47.14
N ALA A 200 -5.81 11.37 -46.18
CA ALA A 200 -6.27 11.56 -44.78
C ALA A 200 -5.17 11.28 -43.74
N ARG A 201 -3.92 11.64 -44.03
CA ARG A 201 -2.91 11.73 -42.96
C ARG A 201 -3.12 13.05 -42.22
N PRO A 202 -3.32 13.04 -40.88
CA PRO A 202 -3.32 14.28 -40.12
C PRO A 202 -2.02 15.02 -40.40
N ASP A 203 -2.11 16.34 -40.63
CA ASP A 203 -0.94 17.20 -40.82
C ASP A 203 0.00 16.96 -39.64
N THR A 204 1.09 16.25 -39.94
CA THR A 204 1.96 15.66 -38.92
C THR A 204 2.67 16.76 -38.15
N GLN A 205 2.87 17.92 -38.81
CA GLN A 205 3.47 19.10 -38.22
C GLN A 205 2.50 19.84 -37.30
N ALA A 206 1.23 19.97 -37.69
CA ALA A 206 0.18 20.54 -36.84
C ALA A 206 -0.07 19.68 -35.59
N ALA A 207 -0.11 18.36 -35.73
CA ALA A 207 -0.26 17.42 -34.62
C ALA A 207 0.94 17.47 -33.65
N GLN A 208 2.17 17.56 -34.18
CA GLN A 208 3.38 17.75 -33.38
C GLN A 208 3.37 19.08 -32.61
N ALA A 209 2.95 20.18 -33.26
CA ALA A 209 2.84 21.49 -32.61
C ALA A 209 1.78 21.50 -31.50
N ALA A 210 0.62 20.89 -31.74
CA ALA A 210 -0.43 20.73 -30.74
C ALA A 210 0.05 19.88 -29.55
N ALA A 211 0.77 18.78 -29.82
CA ALA A 211 1.37 17.95 -28.78
C ALA A 211 2.40 18.75 -27.97
N ALA A 212 3.29 19.50 -28.62
CA ALA A 212 4.29 20.32 -27.94
C ALA A 212 3.66 21.36 -27.01
N ALA A 213 2.58 22.04 -27.44
CA ALA A 213 1.84 22.97 -26.59
C ALA A 213 1.21 22.26 -25.38
N THR A 214 0.62 21.08 -25.58
CA THR A 214 0.11 20.22 -24.50
C THR A 214 1.22 19.84 -23.51
N LEU A 215 2.40 19.43 -23.99
CA LEU A 215 3.52 19.05 -23.13
C LEU A 215 4.10 20.25 -22.36
N ALA A 216 4.14 21.44 -22.96
CA ALA A 216 4.60 22.66 -22.30
C ALA A 216 3.74 23.03 -21.07
N ILE A 217 2.42 22.80 -21.13
CA ILE A 217 1.51 23.00 -19.98
C ILE A 217 1.92 22.07 -18.83
N TRP A 218 2.22 20.81 -19.14
CA TRP A 218 2.64 19.82 -18.14
C TRP A 218 4.04 20.11 -17.60
N GLU A 219 5.01 20.42 -18.45
CA GLU A 219 6.38 20.74 -18.05
C GLU A 219 6.44 21.96 -17.13
N THR A 220 5.70 23.01 -17.45
CA THR A 220 5.58 24.22 -16.61
C THR A 220 5.06 23.87 -15.22
N TYR A 221 4.07 22.97 -15.14
CA TYR A 221 3.54 22.50 -13.87
C TYR A 221 4.55 21.61 -13.13
N ALA A 222 5.18 20.66 -13.83
CA ALA A 222 6.14 19.72 -13.26
C ALA A 222 7.39 20.43 -12.70
N GLN A 223 7.85 21.52 -13.33
CA GLN A 223 8.94 22.36 -12.83
C GLN A 223 8.58 23.10 -11.53
N LYS A 224 7.33 23.56 -11.42
CA LYS A 224 6.82 24.28 -10.22
C LYS A 224 6.42 23.31 -9.10
N ARG A 225 6.19 22.05 -9.42
CA ARG A 225 5.91 20.99 -8.45
C ARG A 225 7.16 20.80 -7.58
N LYS A 226 7.08 21.20 -6.30
CA LYS A 226 8.15 20.90 -5.31
C LYS A 226 8.50 19.41 -5.43
N ALA A 227 9.77 19.11 -5.66
CA ALA A 227 10.24 17.74 -5.56
C ALA A 227 9.81 17.21 -4.19
N ALA A 228 9.12 16.07 -4.16
CA ALA A 228 9.04 15.30 -2.92
C ALA A 228 10.48 15.16 -2.41
N PRO A 229 10.77 15.41 -1.12
CA PRO A 229 12.13 15.31 -0.63
C PRO A 229 12.68 13.95 -1.04
N ALA A 230 13.80 13.97 -1.77
CA ALA A 230 14.53 12.75 -2.07
C ALA A 230 14.73 12.03 -0.74
N GLY A 231 14.29 10.77 -0.66
CA GLY A 231 14.33 9.98 0.55
C GLY A 231 15.68 10.14 1.25
N ILE A 232 15.62 10.33 2.57
CA ILE A 232 16.78 10.50 3.45
C ILE A 232 17.69 9.29 3.29
N THR A 233 18.62 9.39 2.35
CA THR A 233 19.84 8.59 2.28
C THR A 233 21.06 9.44 2.64
N ALA A 234 20.86 10.74 2.90
CA ALA A 234 21.94 11.71 3.11
C ALA A 234 22.29 12.02 4.58
N PHE A 235 21.74 11.31 5.57
CA PHE A 235 22.06 11.54 7.00
C PHE A 235 22.83 10.41 7.70
N PHE A 236 23.10 9.30 7.02
CA PHE A 236 23.97 8.25 7.54
C PHE A 236 25.26 8.21 6.75
N LYS A 237 26.32 8.83 7.28
CA LYS A 237 27.68 8.58 6.83
C LYS A 237 28.09 7.19 7.34
N PRO A 238 28.32 6.18 6.50
CA PRO A 238 28.86 4.91 6.98
C PRO A 238 30.32 5.13 7.38
N ALA A 239 30.67 4.71 8.59
CA ALA A 239 32.06 4.45 8.94
C ALA A 239 32.53 3.24 8.11
N ALA A 240 33.66 3.38 7.42
CA ALA A 240 34.28 2.30 6.68
C ALA A 240 34.73 1.17 7.63
N PRO A 241 34.61 -0.09 7.19
CA PRO A 241 35.70 -1.01 7.49
C PRO A 241 36.17 -1.83 6.28
N ALA A 242 37.50 -1.86 6.19
CA ALA A 242 38.41 -2.98 5.93
C ALA A 242 38.11 -4.02 4.83
N ALA A 243 39.17 -4.25 4.05
CA ALA A 243 39.31 -5.23 2.99
C ALA A 243 39.38 -6.70 3.45
N GLY A 244 39.12 -7.60 2.49
CA GLY A 244 39.37 -9.05 2.53
C GLY A 244 38.09 -9.87 2.71
N SER A 245 37.80 -10.97 2.02
CA SER A 245 38.58 -11.85 1.14
C SER A 245 37.60 -12.63 0.25
N ALA A 246 38.08 -13.04 -0.93
CA ALA A 246 37.40 -13.88 -1.90
C ALA A 246 37.02 -15.27 -1.36
N GLY A 247 35.96 -15.86 -1.94
CA GLY A 247 35.61 -17.28 -1.84
C GLY A 247 34.65 -17.69 -2.97
N LYS A 248 35.02 -18.71 -3.74
CA LYS A 248 34.45 -19.19 -5.02
C LYS A 248 33.32 -20.24 -4.86
N GLY A 249 32.55 -20.40 -5.95
CA GLY A 249 31.88 -21.64 -6.42
C GLY A 249 30.43 -21.80 -5.95
N GLY A 250 29.40 -21.84 -6.83
CA GLY A 250 29.07 -22.87 -7.83
C GLY A 250 28.19 -23.94 -7.14
N THR A 251 26.96 -24.27 -7.51
CA THR A 251 26.40 -24.65 -8.82
C THR A 251 24.86 -24.63 -8.80
N GLN A 252 24.25 -24.42 -9.98
CA GLN A 252 22.85 -24.72 -10.32
C GLN A 252 22.56 -26.22 -10.24
N GLU A 253 21.33 -26.59 -9.89
CA GLU A 253 20.60 -27.69 -10.55
C GLU A 253 19.08 -27.52 -10.39
N ASP A 254 18.39 -27.67 -11.52
CA ASP A 254 16.94 -27.55 -11.71
C ASP A 254 16.20 -28.84 -11.29
N GLY A 255 14.95 -28.71 -10.85
CA GLY A 255 14.10 -29.84 -10.53
C GLY A 255 12.62 -29.47 -10.40
N SER A 256 11.88 -29.65 -11.49
CA SER A 256 10.44 -29.48 -11.67
C SER A 256 9.56 -30.24 -10.66
N GLY A 257 8.51 -29.60 -10.14
CA GLY A 257 7.51 -30.23 -9.28
C GLY A 257 6.15 -29.53 -9.31
N THR A 258 5.17 -30.21 -9.90
CA THR A 258 3.78 -29.85 -10.20
C THR A 258 3.02 -29.18 -9.04
N GLN A 259 2.51 -27.96 -9.28
CA GLN A 259 1.75 -27.16 -8.33
C GLN A 259 0.30 -27.69 -8.19
N LYS A 260 0.00 -28.44 -7.13
CA LYS A 260 -1.38 -28.69 -6.68
C LYS A 260 -1.78 -27.59 -5.68
N GLY A 261 -2.89 -26.92 -5.99
CA GLY A 261 -3.41 -25.78 -5.24
C GLY A 261 -3.59 -26.06 -3.74
N GLY A 262 -2.78 -25.37 -2.93
CA GLY A 262 -2.92 -25.32 -1.48
C GLY A 262 -4.06 -24.39 -1.09
N ARG A 263 -5.07 -24.94 -0.42
CA ARG A 263 -6.18 -24.18 0.17
C ARG A 263 -5.63 -23.20 1.23
N ASN A 264 -6.08 -21.94 1.16
CA ASN A 264 -5.67 -20.87 2.08
C ASN A 264 -6.01 -21.20 3.55
N ALA A 265 -5.06 -20.93 4.45
CA ALA A 265 -5.14 -21.16 5.90
C ALA A 265 -6.31 -20.45 6.62
N PHE A 266 -7.00 -19.53 5.94
CA PHE A 266 -8.22 -18.90 6.43
C PHE A 266 -9.46 -19.81 6.32
N ALA A 267 -9.49 -20.77 5.39
CA ALA A 267 -10.58 -21.75 5.31
C ALA A 267 -10.62 -22.69 6.54
N LEU A 268 -9.45 -22.95 7.14
CA LEU A 268 -9.31 -23.73 8.38
C LEU A 268 -9.69 -22.93 9.64
N MET A 269 -9.61 -21.59 9.62
CA MET A 269 -10.09 -20.73 10.72
C MET A 269 -11.63 -20.81 10.89
N MET A 270 -12.36 -21.16 9.83
CA MET A 270 -13.81 -21.01 9.76
C MET A 270 -14.60 -22.33 9.92
N SER A 271 -13.96 -23.50 10.01
CA SER A 271 -14.65 -24.81 10.09
C SER A 271 -14.70 -25.47 11.48
N SER A 272 -14.06 -24.89 12.51
CA SER A 272 -13.98 -25.52 13.85
C SER A 272 -14.99 -24.98 14.88
N ALA A 273 -15.96 -24.19 14.46
CA ALA A 273 -16.98 -23.63 15.35
C ALA A 273 -18.39 -23.99 14.89
N SER A 274 -18.70 -25.28 14.74
CA SER A 274 -20.07 -25.81 14.67
C SER A 274 -20.03 -27.34 14.71
N ARG A 275 -20.06 -27.92 15.91
CA ARG A 275 -20.68 -29.22 16.28
C ARG A 275 -20.06 -29.70 17.58
N GLN A 276 -20.80 -29.58 18.68
CA GLN A 276 -20.99 -30.62 19.70
C GLN A 276 -21.82 -30.02 20.83
N GLY A 277 -23.13 -30.10 20.65
CA GLY A 277 -24.07 -30.23 21.76
C GLY A 277 -24.69 -31.62 21.64
N ALA A 278 -24.29 -32.53 22.51
CA ALA A 278 -25.10 -33.68 22.92
C ALA A 278 -24.46 -34.26 24.19
N VAL A 279 -25.32 -34.27 25.21
CA VAL A 279 -25.18 -34.78 26.56
C VAL A 279 -24.73 -36.23 26.57
N ASP A 280 -23.88 -36.64 27.52
CA ASP A 280 -24.10 -37.92 28.18
C ASP A 280 -23.59 -37.94 29.62
N ARG A 281 -24.46 -38.48 30.48
CA ARG A 281 -24.29 -38.62 31.93
C ARG A 281 -23.68 -39.99 32.24
N SER A 282 -22.64 -40.01 33.05
CA SER A 282 -22.30 -41.03 34.06
C SER A 282 -20.94 -40.60 34.63
N GLY A 283 -20.75 -40.41 35.94
CA GLY A 283 -21.03 -41.31 37.05
C GLY A 283 -19.67 -41.78 37.58
N GLY A 284 -19.28 -41.38 38.79
CA GLY A 284 -18.05 -41.89 39.42
C GLY A 284 -17.42 -40.98 40.46
N SER A 285 -17.74 -41.27 41.72
CA SER A 285 -17.19 -40.67 42.94
C SER A 285 -15.87 -41.35 43.36
N ALA A 286 -14.91 -40.55 43.85
CA ALA A 286 -13.94 -40.80 44.93
C ALA A 286 -12.92 -39.64 44.90
N GLY A 287 -12.62 -38.86 45.94
CA GLY A 287 -12.44 -39.23 47.33
C GLY A 287 -10.94 -39.35 47.61
N GLY A 288 -10.29 -38.27 48.07
CA GLY A 288 -8.87 -38.31 48.46
C GLY A 288 -8.29 -36.94 48.84
N SER A 289 -8.18 -36.71 50.15
CA SER A 289 -7.59 -35.53 50.79
C SER A 289 -6.15 -35.79 51.23
N ARG A 290 -5.41 -34.71 51.55
CA ARG A 290 -4.10 -34.59 52.24
C ARG A 290 -2.88 -34.63 51.30
N THR A 291 -1.82 -33.82 51.43
CA THR A 291 -1.35 -32.86 52.45
C THR A 291 -0.24 -32.00 51.84
N ALA A 292 0.03 -30.85 52.47
CA ALA A 292 1.08 -29.89 52.12
C ALA A 292 2.52 -30.44 52.19
N ALA A 293 3.40 -29.89 51.35
CA ALA A 293 4.83 -29.76 51.64
C ALA A 293 5.38 -28.50 50.95
N ALA A 294 6.04 -27.66 51.74
CA ALA A 294 6.75 -26.46 51.33
C ALA A 294 8.12 -26.81 50.74
N GLY A 295 8.64 -25.93 49.87
CA GLY A 295 10.08 -25.82 49.62
C GLY A 295 10.47 -25.67 48.15
N GLY A 296 11.22 -24.61 47.85
CA GLY A 296 12.10 -24.57 46.66
C GLY A 296 11.75 -23.52 45.62
N GLY A 297 12.02 -22.24 45.92
CA GLY A 297 12.08 -21.18 44.92
C GLY A 297 13.26 -21.37 43.97
N GLY A 298 13.06 -22.20 42.94
CA GLY A 298 13.96 -22.30 41.78
C GLY A 298 13.57 -21.25 40.74
N ARG A 299 14.42 -20.24 40.55
CA ARG A 299 14.25 -19.25 39.49
C ARG A 299 14.48 -19.96 38.14
N ALA A 300 13.39 -20.25 37.42
CA ALA A 300 13.47 -20.82 36.08
C ALA A 300 14.31 -19.88 35.17
N PRO A 301 15.16 -20.42 34.28
CA PRO A 301 15.94 -19.59 33.36
C PRO A 301 15.01 -18.78 32.46
N ALA A 302 15.38 -17.55 32.12
CA ALA A 302 14.57 -16.62 31.30
C ALA A 302 14.12 -17.24 29.96
N ALA A 303 14.91 -18.16 29.40
CA ALA A 303 14.56 -18.93 28.21
C ALA A 303 13.35 -19.87 28.42
N ALA A 304 13.21 -20.50 29.59
CA ALA A 304 12.08 -21.36 29.94
C ALA A 304 10.79 -20.55 30.19
N ALA A 305 10.92 -19.38 30.81
CA ALA A 305 9.80 -18.45 30.98
C ALA A 305 9.30 -17.88 29.64
N GLY A 306 10.22 -17.58 28.70
CA GLY A 306 9.86 -17.13 27.36
C GLY A 306 9.14 -18.19 26.52
N ALA A 307 9.56 -19.46 26.60
CA ALA A 307 8.93 -20.56 25.88
C ALA A 307 7.50 -20.87 26.36
N ASP A 308 7.25 -20.75 27.66
CA ASP A 308 5.90 -20.92 28.24
C ASP A 308 4.94 -19.82 27.76
N GLN A 309 5.41 -18.57 27.69
CA GLN A 309 4.60 -17.45 27.19
C GLN A 309 4.39 -17.52 25.67
N ASP A 310 5.38 -17.98 24.89
CA ASP A 310 5.21 -18.23 23.45
C ASP A 310 4.10 -19.24 23.17
N SER A 311 4.01 -20.30 23.99
CA SER A 311 2.94 -21.30 23.92
C SER A 311 1.58 -20.68 24.26
N ARG A 312 1.51 -19.92 25.37
CA ARG A 312 0.29 -19.22 25.79
C ARG A 312 -0.24 -18.27 24.72
N PHE A 313 0.63 -17.48 24.11
CA PHE A 313 0.30 -16.54 23.04
C PHE A 313 0.16 -17.21 21.66
N LYS A 314 0.44 -18.52 21.57
CA LYS A 314 0.39 -19.32 20.34
C LYS A 314 1.28 -18.76 19.23
N LEU A 315 2.41 -18.15 19.61
CA LEU A 315 3.27 -17.43 18.67
C LEU A 315 3.96 -18.34 17.68
N SER A 316 4.18 -19.61 18.00
CA SER A 316 4.77 -20.58 17.08
C SER A 316 3.82 -21.06 15.97
N ALA A 317 2.53 -20.69 16.01
CA ALA A 317 1.58 -21.07 14.97
C ALA A 317 1.92 -20.38 13.64
N ALA A 318 1.78 -21.11 12.51
CA ALA A 318 2.17 -20.60 11.20
C ALA A 318 1.48 -19.28 10.81
N TRP A 319 0.23 -19.08 11.23
CA TRP A 319 -0.53 -17.85 10.98
C TRP A 319 0.03 -16.64 11.76
N ALA A 320 0.67 -16.86 12.90
CA ALA A 320 1.23 -15.80 13.74
C ALA A 320 2.58 -15.29 13.23
N GLN A 321 3.18 -15.93 12.22
CA GLN A 321 4.57 -15.72 11.80
C GLN A 321 4.76 -14.67 10.70
N ALA A 322 3.66 -14.07 10.19
CA ALA A 322 3.75 -13.16 9.04
C ALA A 322 4.64 -11.94 9.34
N LEU A 323 4.50 -11.31 10.51
CA LEU A 323 5.31 -10.14 10.86
C LEU A 323 6.77 -10.52 11.10
N ARG A 324 7.04 -11.70 11.66
CA ARG A 324 8.41 -12.21 11.82
C ARG A 324 9.11 -12.36 10.48
N LYS A 325 8.43 -12.92 9.47
CA LYS A 325 9.02 -13.07 8.12
C LYS A 325 9.42 -11.70 7.56
N THR A 326 8.52 -10.72 7.61
CA THR A 326 8.82 -9.35 7.16
C THR A 326 9.91 -8.68 7.99
N ALA A 327 10.00 -8.93 9.29
CA ALA A 327 11.03 -8.31 10.13
C ALA A 327 12.43 -8.87 9.86
N LEU A 328 12.54 -10.18 9.63
CA LEU A 328 13.81 -10.85 9.35
C LEU A 328 14.29 -10.59 7.91
N ASP A 329 13.35 -10.57 6.97
CA ASP A 329 13.63 -10.34 5.56
C ASP A 329 12.62 -9.33 4.97
N PRO A 330 12.81 -8.03 5.23
CA PRO A 330 11.92 -6.98 4.74
C PRO A 330 11.99 -6.80 3.23
N ASP A 331 13.00 -7.38 2.56
CA ASP A 331 13.17 -7.36 1.12
C ASP A 331 12.52 -8.56 0.41
N SER A 332 12.23 -9.63 1.16
CA SER A 332 11.44 -10.73 0.62
C SER A 332 10.06 -10.26 0.18
N GLN A 333 9.49 -10.97 -0.81
CA GLN A 333 8.14 -10.75 -1.30
C GLN A 333 7.10 -11.04 -0.21
N THR A 334 6.87 -10.07 0.69
CA THR A 334 5.82 -10.16 1.70
C THR A 334 4.56 -9.42 1.21
N ASP A 335 3.39 -9.85 1.67
CA ASP A 335 2.11 -9.16 1.37
C ASP A 335 1.95 -7.83 2.14
N GLN A 336 2.94 -7.44 2.94
CA GLN A 336 2.88 -6.29 3.84
C GLN A 336 3.55 -5.06 3.20
N VAL A 337 2.88 -3.91 3.26
CA VAL A 337 3.40 -2.65 2.72
C VAL A 337 4.44 -2.06 3.67
N VAL A 338 5.72 -2.29 3.39
CA VAL A 338 6.85 -1.70 4.13
C VAL A 338 7.05 -0.25 3.70
N LEU A 339 7.05 0.67 4.66
CA LEU A 339 7.24 2.11 4.45
C LEU A 339 8.68 2.54 4.71
N LEU A 340 9.31 1.94 5.72
CA LEU A 340 10.68 2.22 6.12
C LEU A 340 11.28 0.96 6.75
N LYS A 341 12.58 0.79 6.57
CA LYS A 341 13.37 -0.21 7.28
C LYS A 341 14.74 0.38 7.61
N ASP A 342 15.26 -0.01 8.75
CA ASP A 342 16.66 0.19 9.13
C ASP A 342 17.19 -1.11 9.77
N ASP A 343 18.39 -1.08 10.36
CA ASP A 343 19.02 -2.22 11.01
C ASP A 343 18.22 -2.79 12.19
N LYS A 344 17.36 -2.00 12.82
CA LYS A 344 16.65 -2.32 14.07
C LYS A 344 15.17 -2.58 13.90
N VAL A 345 14.50 -1.90 12.97
CA VAL A 345 13.04 -1.92 12.83
C VAL A 345 12.57 -1.93 11.38
N VAL A 346 11.32 -2.36 11.19
CA VAL A 346 10.55 -2.21 9.96
C VAL A 346 9.25 -1.49 10.30
N LEU A 347 8.98 -0.36 9.65
CA LEU A 347 7.69 0.32 9.67
C LEU A 347 6.86 -0.18 8.50
N MET A 348 5.65 -0.66 8.75
CA MET A 348 4.73 -1.13 7.72
C MET A 348 3.28 -0.79 8.06
N MET A 349 2.41 -0.73 7.04
CA MET A 349 0.97 -0.58 7.26
C MET A 349 0.37 -1.86 7.85
N ASP A 350 -0.58 -1.72 8.79
CA ASP A 350 -1.37 -2.86 9.24
C ASP A 350 -2.31 -3.31 8.10
N ALA A 351 -2.21 -4.56 7.66
CA ALA A 351 -3.05 -5.12 6.59
C ALA A 351 -4.56 -5.12 6.91
N PHE A 352 -4.92 -5.02 8.19
CA PHE A 352 -6.30 -4.98 8.68
C PHE A 352 -6.47 -3.77 9.61
N PRO A 353 -6.29 -2.54 9.12
CA PRO A 353 -6.14 -1.35 9.96
C PRO A 353 -7.39 -1.12 10.81
N LYS A 354 -7.26 -0.82 12.11
CA LYS A 354 -8.42 -0.60 13.00
C LYS A 354 -8.93 0.84 13.06
N ALA A 355 -8.23 1.76 12.42
CA ALA A 355 -8.55 3.17 12.27
C ALA A 355 -8.13 3.64 10.86
N ARG A 356 -8.37 4.90 10.51
CA ARG A 356 -7.95 5.48 9.22
C ARG A 356 -6.44 5.35 8.99
N HIS A 357 -5.65 5.61 10.04
CA HIS A 357 -4.20 5.45 10.02
C HIS A 357 -3.79 4.39 11.04
N HIS A 358 -3.19 3.30 10.56
CA HIS A 358 -2.70 2.25 11.43
C HIS A 358 -1.45 1.62 10.82
N ALA A 359 -0.30 1.87 11.43
CA ALA A 359 0.97 1.26 11.10
C ALA A 359 1.50 0.44 12.27
N LEU A 360 2.45 -0.44 11.95
CA LEU A 360 3.20 -1.27 12.88
C LEU A 360 4.68 -0.92 12.73
N VAL A 361 5.33 -0.59 13.85
CA VAL A 361 6.80 -0.59 13.93
C VAL A 361 7.22 -1.91 14.54
N VAL A 362 7.89 -2.75 13.76
CA VAL A 362 8.24 -4.12 14.14
C VAL A 362 9.74 -4.21 14.37
N ALA A 363 10.14 -4.67 15.55
CA ALA A 363 11.55 -4.90 15.85
C ALA A 363 12.10 -5.98 14.92
N ARG A 364 13.36 -5.89 14.50
CA ARG A 364 14.04 -6.90 13.64
C ARG A 364 14.76 -7.98 14.42
N ASP A 365 15.03 -7.74 15.70
CA ASP A 365 15.71 -8.71 16.57
C ASP A 365 14.90 -10.03 16.67
N PRO A 366 15.46 -11.16 16.21
CA PRO A 366 14.79 -12.46 16.23
C PRO A 366 14.47 -12.97 17.65
N ALA A 367 15.13 -12.48 18.69
CA ALA A 367 14.87 -12.83 20.08
C ALA A 367 13.61 -12.15 20.63
N LEU A 368 13.21 -11.01 20.05
CA LEU A 368 12.05 -10.22 20.49
C LEU A 368 10.76 -10.69 19.82
N ARG A 369 10.28 -11.86 20.23
CA ARG A 369 9.04 -12.45 19.70
C ARG A 369 7.78 -11.72 20.18
N SER A 370 7.81 -11.18 21.39
CA SER A 370 6.71 -10.41 22.01
C SER A 370 7.17 -9.47 23.11
N ILE A 371 6.22 -8.75 23.73
CA ILE A 371 6.48 -7.92 24.91
C ILE A 371 7.02 -8.73 26.11
N ALA A 372 6.80 -10.05 26.16
CA ALA A 372 7.32 -10.91 27.23
C ALA A 372 8.85 -11.07 27.19
N ASN A 373 9.49 -10.78 26.05
CA ASN A 373 10.94 -10.83 25.89
C ASN A 373 11.61 -9.50 26.25
N LEU A 374 10.84 -8.43 26.49
CA LEU A 374 11.38 -7.11 26.81
C LEU A 374 12.05 -7.10 28.18
N THR A 375 13.21 -6.46 28.22
CA THR A 375 14.00 -6.20 29.41
C THR A 375 14.46 -4.74 29.41
N ARG A 376 15.09 -4.29 30.50
CA ARG A 376 15.67 -2.93 30.58
C ARG A 376 16.65 -2.63 29.44
N GLU A 377 17.38 -3.62 28.94
CA GLU A 377 18.35 -3.46 27.84
C GLU A 377 17.70 -3.05 26.52
N HIS A 378 16.40 -3.31 26.35
CA HIS A 378 15.66 -3.01 25.13
C HIS A 378 15.08 -1.59 25.11
N ILE A 379 15.21 -0.79 26.18
CA ILE A 379 14.72 0.60 26.23
C ILE A 379 15.23 1.46 25.06
N PRO A 380 16.52 1.44 24.67
CA PRO A 380 17.00 2.19 23.51
C PRO A 380 16.30 1.79 22.20
N LEU A 381 16.01 0.50 22.00
CA LEU A 381 15.23 0.02 20.85
C LEU A 381 13.81 0.55 20.90
N LEU A 382 13.15 0.51 22.06
CA LEU A 382 11.80 1.04 22.24
C LEU A 382 11.75 2.53 21.88
N ARG A 383 12.68 3.34 22.41
CA ARG A 383 12.78 4.78 22.06
C ARG A 383 12.95 5.00 20.55
N HIS A 384 13.76 4.16 19.89
CA HIS A 384 13.93 4.19 18.44
C HIS A 384 12.62 3.85 17.70
N MET A 385 11.90 2.80 18.14
CA MET A 385 10.60 2.44 17.58
C MET A 385 9.59 3.61 17.71
N ARG A 386 9.57 4.29 18.86
CA ARG A 386 8.74 5.47 19.09
C ARG A 386 9.11 6.63 18.17
N ALA A 387 10.39 6.93 17.99
CA ALA A 387 10.83 7.98 17.08
C ALA A 387 10.35 7.72 15.64
N VAL A 388 10.56 6.51 15.12
CA VAL A 388 10.06 6.09 13.80
C VAL A 388 8.53 6.23 13.70
N GLY A 389 7.81 5.84 14.75
CA GLY A 389 6.35 6.00 14.81
C GLY A 389 5.90 7.46 14.80
N LEU A 390 6.57 8.33 15.55
CA LEU A 390 6.27 9.76 15.62
C LEU A 390 6.55 10.48 14.29
N ASP A 391 7.65 10.13 13.62
CA ASP A 391 7.96 10.65 12.28
C ASP A 391 6.86 10.29 11.28
N TRP A 392 6.35 9.06 11.35
CA TRP A 392 5.22 8.64 10.52
C TRP A 392 3.92 9.37 10.88
N VAL A 393 3.63 9.58 12.17
CA VAL A 393 2.48 10.38 12.62
C VAL A 393 2.55 11.80 12.05
N GLN A 394 3.73 12.42 12.05
CA GLN A 394 3.90 13.75 11.47
C GLN A 394 3.59 13.76 9.97
N GLN A 395 4.01 12.73 9.24
CA GLN A 395 3.67 12.57 7.82
C GLN A 395 2.16 12.40 7.63
N CYS A 396 1.50 11.56 8.43
CA CYS A 396 0.04 11.39 8.40
C CYS A 396 -0.68 12.73 8.62
N ARG A 397 -0.23 13.54 9.59
CA ARG A 397 -0.82 14.87 9.86
C ARG A 397 -0.68 15.84 8.68
N THR A 398 0.42 15.76 7.93
CA THR A 398 0.56 16.59 6.71
C THR A 398 -0.40 16.16 5.59
N GLN A 399 -0.76 14.87 5.52
CA GLN A 399 -1.62 14.31 4.48
C GLN A 399 -3.11 14.36 4.86
N ASP A 400 -3.41 14.22 6.14
CA ASP A 400 -4.76 14.22 6.72
C ASP A 400 -4.79 15.08 8.00
N PRO A 401 -4.82 16.43 7.85
CA PRO A 401 -4.83 17.34 9.00
C PRO A 401 -6.05 17.18 9.92
N ALA A 402 -7.11 16.51 9.46
CA ALA A 402 -8.30 16.25 10.27
C ALA A 402 -8.06 15.17 11.33
N THR A 403 -7.08 14.29 11.13
CA THR A 403 -6.73 13.24 12.10
C THR A 403 -5.68 13.76 13.07
N VAL A 404 -6.16 14.30 14.20
CA VAL A 404 -5.31 14.96 15.20
C VAL A 404 -4.76 14.02 16.26
N ALA A 405 -5.54 13.02 16.66
CA ALA A 405 -5.24 12.17 17.80
C ALA A 405 -4.68 10.81 17.36
N PHE A 406 -3.49 10.48 17.87
CA PHE A 406 -2.82 9.20 17.70
C PHE A 406 -2.49 8.61 19.05
N LYS A 407 -2.24 7.29 19.08
CA LYS A 407 -1.58 6.62 20.20
C LYS A 407 -0.55 5.62 19.70
N ILE A 408 0.46 5.42 20.53
CA ILE A 408 1.58 4.52 20.26
C ILE A 408 1.72 3.55 21.44
N GLY A 409 1.84 2.26 21.15
CA GLY A 409 1.90 1.26 22.22
C GLY A 409 1.80 -0.17 21.74
N PHE A 410 1.59 -1.09 22.67
CA PHE A 410 1.59 -2.53 22.45
C PHE A 410 0.29 -3.16 22.94
N HIS A 411 -0.04 -4.34 22.44
CA HIS A 411 -1.06 -5.17 23.08
C HIS A 411 -0.44 -5.97 24.22
N ALA A 412 -1.12 -6.02 25.37
CA ALA A 412 -0.72 -6.81 26.54
C ALA A 412 -0.66 -8.32 26.26
N VAL A 413 -1.50 -8.79 25.34
CA VAL A 413 -1.44 -10.15 24.78
C VAL A 413 -1.34 -10.02 23.26
N PRO A 414 -0.17 -10.28 22.66
CA PRO A 414 0.05 -10.09 21.22
C PRO A 414 -0.65 -11.17 20.41
N SER A 415 -1.16 -10.79 19.23
CA SER A 415 -1.77 -11.74 18.28
C SER A 415 -0.76 -12.36 17.31
N MET A 416 0.40 -11.74 17.12
CA MET A 416 1.38 -12.10 16.09
C MET A 416 2.80 -12.08 16.66
N CYS A 417 3.67 -12.93 16.12
CA CYS A 417 5.12 -12.84 16.22
C CYS A 417 5.60 -12.08 14.98
N GLN A 418 6.37 -11.00 15.06
CA GLN A 418 7.37 -10.57 16.06
C GLN A 418 6.88 -9.40 16.94
N LEU A 419 7.69 -8.92 17.90
CA LEU A 419 7.39 -7.70 18.69
C LEU A 419 7.05 -6.52 17.77
N HIS A 420 5.86 -5.98 17.93
CA HIS A 420 5.33 -4.88 17.11
C HIS A 420 4.64 -3.82 17.97
N MET A 421 4.98 -2.57 17.71
CA MET A 421 4.36 -1.40 18.31
C MET A 421 3.32 -0.85 17.33
N HIS A 422 2.09 -0.68 17.79
CA HIS A 422 1.03 -0.05 17.06
C HIS A 422 1.22 1.46 17.06
N VAL A 423 1.09 2.08 15.89
CA VAL A 423 0.95 3.52 15.71
C VAL A 423 -0.41 3.73 15.04
N VAL A 424 -1.40 4.17 15.81
CA VAL A 424 -2.80 4.12 15.38
C VAL A 424 -3.52 5.42 15.71
N SER A 425 -4.29 5.93 14.76
CA SER A 425 -5.15 7.08 14.97
C SER A 425 -6.36 6.72 15.85
N GLN A 426 -6.85 7.67 16.64
CA GLN A 426 -7.90 7.43 17.63
C GLN A 426 -9.33 7.58 17.07
N ASP A 427 -9.50 7.82 15.76
CA ASP A 427 -10.82 7.84 15.11
C ASP A 427 -11.50 6.45 15.12
N PHE A 428 -10.69 5.37 15.04
CA PHE A 428 -11.17 3.99 14.89
C PHE A 428 -12.22 3.79 13.78
N ASP A 429 -12.17 4.64 12.76
CA ASP A 429 -13.03 4.62 11.60
C ASP A 429 -12.42 3.68 10.55
N SER A 430 -12.74 2.39 10.66
CA SER A 430 -12.30 1.37 9.71
C SER A 430 -13.30 0.23 9.56
N ALA A 431 -13.44 -0.27 8.34
CA ALA A 431 -14.20 -1.49 8.04
C ALA A 431 -13.60 -2.77 8.68
N CYS A 432 -12.31 -2.79 9.02
CA CYS A 432 -11.65 -3.95 9.67
C CYS A 432 -11.90 -3.99 11.19
N LEU A 433 -12.43 -2.92 11.78
CA LEU A 433 -12.97 -2.93 13.13
C LEU A 433 -14.36 -3.58 13.14
N LYS A 434 -14.37 -4.92 13.30
CA LYS A 434 -15.56 -5.78 13.14
C LYS A 434 -16.05 -6.46 14.42
N LYS A 435 -15.19 -6.62 15.42
CA LYS A 435 -15.47 -7.43 16.62
C LYS A 435 -15.25 -6.61 17.88
N LYS A 436 -15.99 -6.94 18.93
CA LYS A 436 -15.84 -6.36 20.29
C LYS A 436 -14.39 -6.45 20.79
N LYS A 437 -13.75 -7.60 20.63
CA LYS A 437 -12.33 -7.80 20.93
C LYS A 437 -11.40 -6.81 20.20
N HIS A 438 -11.70 -6.48 18.93
CA HIS A 438 -10.89 -5.50 18.19
C HIS A 438 -11.03 -4.09 18.77
N TRP A 439 -12.20 -3.73 19.33
CA TRP A 439 -12.36 -2.43 19.99
C TRP A 439 -11.64 -2.43 21.33
N ASN A 440 -11.94 -3.42 22.18
CA ASN A 440 -11.43 -3.49 23.53
C ASN A 440 -9.90 -3.62 23.58
N SER A 441 -9.28 -4.25 22.59
CA SER A 441 -7.81 -4.37 22.53
C SER A 441 -7.10 -3.02 22.42
N PHE A 442 -7.76 -2.00 21.84
CA PHE A 442 -7.22 -0.64 21.74
C PHE A 442 -7.82 0.30 22.79
N ALA A 443 -9.08 0.14 23.16
CA ALA A 443 -9.82 1.10 23.98
C ALA A 443 -9.78 0.82 25.50
N THR A 444 -9.05 -0.21 25.93
CA THR A 444 -8.92 -0.58 27.36
C THR A 444 -7.45 -0.72 27.76
N ARG A 445 -7.20 -1.12 29.02
CA ARG A 445 -5.86 -1.45 29.55
C ARG A 445 -5.19 -2.64 28.84
N PHE A 446 -5.88 -3.29 27.91
CA PHE A 446 -5.27 -4.24 26.98
C PHE A 446 -4.24 -3.57 26.06
N PHE A 447 -4.44 -2.28 25.75
CA PHE A 447 -3.44 -1.46 25.08
C PHE A 447 -2.50 -0.86 26.12
N LEU A 448 -1.21 -1.17 26.00
CA LEU A 448 -0.15 -0.66 26.85
C LEU A 448 0.51 0.53 26.13
N PRO A 449 0.31 1.78 26.59
CA PRO A 449 1.00 2.94 26.03
C PRO A 449 2.52 2.76 26.10
N HIS A 450 3.23 3.23 25.08
CA HIS A 450 4.68 3.09 25.00
C HIS A 450 5.40 3.60 26.25
N GLU A 451 5.02 4.77 26.74
CA GLU A 451 5.63 5.43 27.89
C GLU A 451 5.42 4.63 29.18
N ALA A 452 4.29 3.92 29.30
CA ALA A 452 4.02 3.05 30.44
C ALA A 452 4.91 1.78 30.39
N VAL A 453 5.09 1.20 29.20
CA VAL A 453 5.99 0.06 28.98
C VAL A 453 7.43 0.42 29.33
N GLU A 454 7.92 1.57 28.83
CA GLU A 454 9.27 2.05 29.12
C GLU A 454 9.47 2.25 30.63
N LYS A 455 8.55 2.96 31.29
CA LYS A 455 8.61 3.21 32.74
C LYS A 455 8.61 1.92 33.56
N GLU A 456 7.80 0.94 33.18
CA GLU A 456 7.76 -0.35 33.88
C GLU A 456 9.06 -1.15 33.71
N LEU A 457 9.67 -1.13 32.51
CA LEU A 457 10.98 -1.74 32.28
C LEU A 457 12.10 -1.03 33.06
N GLU A 458 12.05 0.30 33.15
CA GLU A 458 12.97 1.07 33.98
C GLU A 458 12.86 0.68 35.45
N GLN A 459 11.65 0.48 35.97
CA GLN A 459 11.42 0.16 37.38
C GLN A 459 11.72 -1.31 37.70
N ASN A 460 11.18 -2.24 36.92
CA ASN A 460 11.09 -3.66 37.25
C ASN A 460 12.02 -4.55 36.42
N GLY A 461 12.62 -4.00 35.36
CA GLY A 461 13.50 -4.72 34.44
C GLY A 461 12.80 -5.66 33.46
N ARG A 462 11.49 -5.87 33.62
CA ARG A 462 10.58 -6.70 32.81
C ARG A 462 9.14 -6.24 33.02
N LEU A 463 8.25 -6.63 32.11
CA LEU A 463 6.81 -6.33 32.22
C LEU A 463 6.08 -7.39 33.05
N ALA A 464 5.11 -6.95 33.84
CA ALA A 464 4.09 -7.80 34.43
C ALA A 464 3.09 -8.22 33.35
N LEU A 465 3.09 -9.51 33.00
CA LEU A 465 2.21 -10.03 31.96
C LEU A 465 0.78 -10.20 32.47
N MET A 466 -0.17 -9.81 31.64
CA MET A 466 -1.59 -9.95 31.91
C MET A 466 -1.97 -11.42 32.13
N SER A 467 -2.76 -11.72 33.16
CA SER A 467 -3.28 -13.06 33.41
C SER A 467 -4.39 -13.42 32.40
N ALA A 468 -4.68 -14.72 32.24
CA ALA A 468 -5.73 -15.16 31.31
C ALA A 468 -7.14 -14.72 31.75
N ALA A 469 -7.34 -14.54 33.06
CA ALA A 469 -8.58 -14.02 33.62
C ALA A 469 -8.77 -12.53 33.27
N GLU A 470 -7.73 -11.71 33.44
CA GLU A 470 -7.74 -10.29 33.08
C GLU A 470 -7.91 -10.09 31.56
N GLU A 471 -7.22 -10.89 30.75
CA GLU A 471 -7.36 -10.91 29.29
C GLU A 471 -8.83 -11.11 28.90
N ARG A 472 -9.46 -12.18 29.42
CA ARG A 472 -10.85 -12.49 29.16
C ARG A 472 -11.79 -11.37 29.61
N GLN A 473 -11.56 -10.84 30.82
CA GLN A 473 -12.36 -9.75 31.38
C GLN A 473 -12.32 -8.51 30.49
N LEU A 474 -11.15 -8.12 29.99
CA LEU A 474 -11.02 -6.94 29.12
C LEU A 474 -11.58 -7.19 27.72
N GLU A 475 -11.40 -8.38 27.15
CA GLU A 475 -11.98 -8.73 25.85
C GLU A 475 -13.51 -8.79 25.88
N GLU A 476 -14.08 -9.20 27.00
CA GLU A 476 -15.52 -9.30 27.24
C GLU A 476 -16.13 -8.02 27.85
N ALA A 477 -15.31 -7.02 28.23
CA ALA A 477 -15.75 -5.76 28.82
C ALA A 477 -16.76 -5.02 27.91
N GLU A 478 -17.74 -4.35 28.51
CA GLU A 478 -18.76 -3.61 27.76
C GLU A 478 -18.16 -2.62 26.75
N LEU A 479 -18.81 -2.47 25.59
CA LEU A 479 -18.36 -1.51 24.59
C LEU A 479 -18.57 -0.10 25.12
N GLN A 480 -17.47 0.64 25.27
CA GLN A 480 -17.47 1.99 25.80
C GLN A 480 -16.68 2.93 24.88
N CYS A 481 -17.20 4.13 24.66
CA CYS A 481 -16.49 5.20 23.97
C CYS A 481 -15.23 5.60 24.75
N HIS A 482 -14.08 5.55 24.10
CA HIS A 482 -12.78 5.88 24.70
C HIS A 482 -12.58 7.39 24.95
N GLY A 483 -13.44 8.24 24.38
CA GLY A 483 -13.45 9.68 24.65
C GLY A 483 -14.37 10.04 25.83
N CYS A 484 -15.67 9.81 25.70
CA CYS A 484 -16.67 10.28 26.68
C CYS A 484 -17.15 9.22 27.68
N GLY A 485 -16.71 7.96 27.54
CA GLY A 485 -17.17 6.88 28.42
C GLY A 485 -18.60 6.40 28.18
N ARG A 486 -19.30 6.84 27.11
CA ARG A 486 -20.65 6.33 26.79
C ARG A 486 -20.59 4.84 26.45
N LYS A 487 -21.42 4.03 27.13
CA LYS A 487 -21.64 2.61 26.79
C LYS A 487 -22.45 2.48 25.50
N ALA A 488 -22.15 1.47 24.69
CA ALA A 488 -22.85 1.11 23.46
C ALA A 488 -23.28 -0.36 23.52
N LYS A 489 -24.45 -0.68 22.96
CA LYS A 489 -24.98 -2.06 22.97
C LYS A 489 -24.26 -2.96 21.98
N ASN A 490 -23.82 -2.39 20.86
CA ASN A 490 -23.13 -3.11 19.80
C ASN A 490 -22.10 -2.22 19.10
N LEU A 491 -21.26 -2.85 18.28
CA LEU A 491 -20.17 -2.15 17.60
C LEU A 491 -20.67 -1.14 16.54
N PRO A 492 -21.72 -1.40 15.73
CA PRO A 492 -22.29 -0.39 14.84
C PRO A 492 -22.73 0.89 15.55
N GLU A 493 -23.43 0.77 16.68
CA GLU A 493 -23.85 1.91 17.50
C GLU A 493 -22.63 2.71 17.99
N LEU A 494 -21.61 2.00 18.48
CA LEU A 494 -20.36 2.62 18.93
C LEU A 494 -19.66 3.37 17.79
N LYS A 495 -19.54 2.77 16.61
CA LYS A 495 -18.89 3.39 15.43
C LYS A 495 -19.62 4.64 14.98
N SER A 496 -20.95 4.63 14.97
CA SER A 496 -21.76 5.82 14.70
C SER A 496 -21.53 6.92 15.74
N HIS A 497 -21.43 6.54 17.01
CA HIS A 497 -21.16 7.48 18.10
C HIS A 497 -19.78 8.13 18.01
N ILE A 498 -18.70 7.36 17.85
CA ILE A 498 -17.32 7.89 17.94
C ILE A 498 -16.98 8.89 16.84
N ILE A 499 -17.58 8.76 15.65
CA ILE A 499 -17.39 9.68 14.52
C ILE A 499 -17.90 11.10 14.85
N SER A 500 -18.98 11.18 15.63
CA SER A 500 -19.61 12.45 16.01
C SER A 500 -19.22 12.94 17.41
N CYS A 501 -18.58 12.10 18.22
CA CYS A 501 -18.28 12.38 19.62
C CYS A 501 -17.23 13.49 19.79
N ALA A 502 -17.63 14.63 20.38
CA ALA A 502 -16.73 15.74 20.65
C ALA A 502 -15.56 15.36 21.57
N ALA A 503 -15.79 14.49 22.56
CA ALA A 503 -14.72 14.01 23.44
C ALA A 503 -13.66 13.19 22.69
N VAL A 504 -14.06 12.41 21.68
CA VAL A 504 -13.11 11.67 20.83
C VAL A 504 -12.31 12.63 19.96
N LYS A 505 -12.95 13.66 19.40
CA LYS A 505 -12.27 14.71 18.63
C LYS A 505 -11.31 15.55 19.47
N GLY A 506 -11.59 15.69 20.77
CA GLY A 506 -10.76 16.40 21.73
C GLY A 506 -9.78 15.54 22.50
N LEU A 507 -9.58 14.27 22.14
CA LEU A 507 -8.60 13.41 22.80
C LEU A 507 -7.20 14.01 22.63
N PRO A 508 -6.35 13.93 23.68
CA PRO A 508 -4.98 14.38 23.58
C PRO A 508 -4.30 13.57 22.47
N GLY A 509 -3.86 14.28 21.42
CA GLY A 509 -2.96 13.71 20.42
C GLY A 509 -1.54 13.63 20.97
N LEU A 510 -0.74 12.72 20.40
CA LEU A 510 0.71 12.67 20.60
C LEU A 510 1.42 13.92 20.13
#